data_AF-A0A179SWG9-F1
#
_entry.id   AF-A0A179SWG9-F1
#
_cell.length_a   1.000
_cell.length_b   1.000
_cell.length_c   1.000
_cell.angle_alpha   90.00
_cell.angle_beta   90.00
_cell.angle_gamma   90.00
#
_symmetry.space_group_name_H-M   'P 1'
#
loop_
_entity.id
_entity.type
_entity.pdbx_description
1 polymer ?
#
loop_
_entity_poly.entity_id
_entity_poly.type
_entity_poly.pdbx_seq_one_letter_code
_entity_poly.pdbx_strand_id
1 'polypeptide(L)' 'MSKIEYHLDNFMLYCDSKNLSRKTLSSYEQTLKLFLIYLEKEIKITDINKVKSGQYSTVC' A
#
# COMPACT_ATOMS: atom_id res chain seq x y z
N MET A 1 1.73 11.13 -11.28
CA MET A 1 1.10 10.08 -10.46
C MET A 1 1.68 8.74 -10.88
N SER A 2 2.37 8.05 -9.98
CA SER A 2 2.95 6.73 -10.27
C SER A 2 1.87 5.65 -10.39
N LYS A 3 2.15 4.54 -11.06
CA LYS A 3 1.20 3.42 -11.18
C LYS A 3 0.81 2.85 -9.81
N ILE A 4 1.74 2.85 -8.85
CA ILE A 4 1.50 2.42 -7.47
C ILE A 4 0.57 3.39 -6.73
N GLU A 5 0.77 4.70 -6.87
CA GLU A 5 -0.12 5.72 -6.27
C GLU A 5 -1.55 5.57 -6.81
N TYR A 6 -1.71 5.29 -8.11
CA TYR A 6 -3.02 5.00 -8.69
C TYR A 6 -3.70 3.78 -8.05
N HIS A 7 -2.94 2.71 -7.73
CA HIS A 7 -3.50 1.55 -7.03
C HIS A 7 -3.89 1.88 -5.58
N LEU A 8 -3.09 2.69 -4.88
CA LEU A 8 -3.42 3.16 -3.54
C LEU A 8 -4.73 3.96 -3.54
N ASP A 9 -4.87 4.91 -4.47
CA ASP A 9 -6.06 5.76 -4.53
C ASP A 9 -7.33 4.96 -4.86
N ASN A 10 -7.23 3.97 -5.77
CA ASN A 10 -8.34 3.04 -6.02
C ASN A 10 -8.71 2.22 -4.78
N PHE A 11 -7.73 1.78 -4.00
CA PHE A 11 -7.99 1.09 -2.74
C PHE A 11 -8.66 2.01 -1.72
N MET A 12 -8.23 3.27 -1.62
CA MET A 12 -8.86 4.25 -0.74
C MET A 12 -10.31 4.55 -1.14
N LEU A 13 -10.61 4.67 -2.44
CA LEU A 13 -11.97 4.81 -2.97
C LEU A 13 -12.84 3.59 -2.63
N TYR A 14 -12.29 2.38 -2.73
CA TYR A 14 -12.98 1.17 -2.29
C TYR A 14 -13.31 1.21 -0.80
N CYS A 15 -12.35 1.57 0.04
CA CYS A 15 -12.56 1.70 1.48
C CYS A 15 -13.62 2.76 1.83
N ASP A 16 -13.64 3.89 1.12
CA ASP A 16 -14.65 4.92 1.29
C ASP A 16 -16.05 4.41 0.88
N SER A 17 -16.16 3.66 -0.23
CA SER A 17 -17.41 3.02 -0.65
C SER A 17 -17.97 2.01 0.36
N LYS A 18 -17.10 1.48 1.24
CA LYS A 18 -17.47 0.60 2.36
C LYS A 18 -17.86 1.36 3.62
N ASN A 19 -17.97 2.69 3.56
CA ASN A 19 -18.28 3.57 4.68
C ASN A 19 -17.33 3.40 5.87
N LEU A 20 -16.04 3.14 5.59
CA LEU A 20 -15.03 3.15 6.65
C LEU A 20 -14.94 4.54 7.26
N SER A 21 -14.71 4.61 8.57
CA SER A 21 -14.59 5.89 9.26
C SER A 21 -13.42 6.70 8.68
N ARG A 22 -13.54 8.03 8.71
CA ARG A 22 -12.43 8.93 8.31
C ARG A 22 -11.12 8.62 9.03
N LYS A 23 -11.19 8.21 10.30
CA LYS A 23 -10.02 7.79 11.08
C LYS A 23 -9.38 6.52 10.52
N THR A 24 -10.20 5.55 10.12
CA THR A 24 -9.75 4.30 9.48
C THR A 24 -9.09 4.58 8.14
N LEU A 25 -9.74 5.40 7.29
CA LEU A 25 -9.19 5.80 5.99
C LEU A 25 -7.81 6.46 6.14
N SER A 26 -7.71 7.44 7.05
CA SER A 26 -6.45 8.14 7.32
C SER A 26 -5.35 7.18 7.82
N SER A 27 -5.68 6.24 8.71
CA SER A 27 -4.74 5.24 9.21
C SER A 27 -4.25 4.30 8.11
N TYR A 28 -5.15 3.85 7.22
CA TYR A 28 -4.81 2.99 6.10
C TYR A 28 -3.91 3.70 5.09
N GLU A 29 -4.29 4.91 4.67
CA GLU A 29 -3.53 5.70 3.72
C GLU A 29 -2.11 5.98 4.23
N GLN A 30 -1.98 6.42 5.49
CA GLN A 30 -0.68 6.70 6.09
C GLN A 30 0.20 5.45 6.16
N THR A 31 -0.35 4.33 6.64
CA THR A 31 0.40 3.08 6.77
C THR A 31 0.85 2.56 5.41
N LEU A 32 -0.03 2.59 4.41
CA LEU A 32 0.28 2.14 3.06
C LEU A 32 1.32 3.04 2.39
N LYS A 33 1.23 4.37 2.53
CA LYS A 33 2.27 5.28 2.03
C LYS A 33 3.64 4.97 2.63
N LEU A 34 3.70 4.73 3.95
CA LEU A 34 4.94 4.36 4.62
C LEU A 34 5.49 3.02 4.10
N PHE A 35 4.61 2.05 3.90
CA PHE A 35 4.97 0.74 3.36
C PHE A 35 5.50 0.85 1.92
N LEU A 36 4.87 1.65 1.06
CA LEU A 36 5.35 1.88 -0.31
C LEU A 36 6.74 2.52 -0.33
N ILE A 37 7.00 3.50 0.54
CA ILE A 37 8.32 4.10 0.70
C ILE A 37 9.36 3.05 1.11
N TYR A 38 9.01 2.15 2.03
CA TYR A 38 9.89 1.04 2.44
C TYR A 38 10.20 0.09 1.27
N LEU A 39 9.17 -0.32 0.50
CA LEU A 39 9.35 -1.19 -0.65
C LEU A 39 10.27 -0.58 -1.71
N GLU A 40 10.13 0.72 -1.96
CA GLU A 40 10.96 1.43 -2.92
C GLU A 40 12.40 1.57 -2.42
N LYS A 41 12.59 1.98 -1.16
CA LYS A 41 13.93 2.31 -0.64
C LYS A 41 14.75 1.08 -0.28
N GLU A 42 14.17 0.14 0.45
CA GLU A 42 14.89 -1.00 1.02
C GLU A 42 14.86 -2.20 0.08
N ILE A 43 13.71 -2.45 -0.56
CA ILE A 43 13.52 -3.66 -1.37
C ILE A 43 13.69 -3.38 -2.88
N LYS A 44 13.79 -2.11 -3.28
CA LYS A 44 13.89 -1.66 -4.69
C LYS A 44 12.74 -2.15 -5.57
N ILE A 45 11.55 -2.30 -5.00
CA ILE A 45 10.32 -2.67 -5.71
C ILE A 45 9.54 -1.40 -6.04
N THR A 46 9.39 -1.13 -7.33
CA THR A 46 8.59 -0.02 -7.88
C THR A 46 7.41 -0.51 -8.73
N ASP A 47 7.24 -1.82 -8.85
CA ASP A 47 6.14 -2.47 -9.57
C ASP A 47 5.37 -3.38 -8.62
N ILE A 48 4.06 -3.13 -8.49
CA ILE A 48 3.17 -3.88 -7.60
C ILE A 48 3.11 -5.37 -7.93
N ASN A 49 3.34 -5.75 -9.20
CA ASN A 49 3.35 -7.16 -9.62
C ASN A 49 4.59 -7.92 -9.13
N LYS A 50 5.62 -7.20 -8.68
CA LYS A 50 6.85 -7.78 -8.14
C LYS A 50 6.78 -8.02 -6.64
N VAL A 51 5.69 -7.61 -5.97
CA VAL A 51 5.44 -7.93 -4.56
C VAL A 51 5.08 -9.41 -4.47
N LYS A 52 6.01 -10.25 -4.00
CA LYS A 52 5.79 -11.70 -3.84
C LYS A 52 5.37 -12.00 -2.41
N SER A 53 4.31 -12.79 -2.24
CA SER A 53 3.82 -13.26 -0.94
C SER A 53 4.86 -14.05 -0.13
N GLY A 54 5.85 -14.68 -0.78
CA GLY A 54 6.93 -15.43 -0.14
C GLY A 54 8.16 -14.61 0.30
N GLN A 55 8.28 -13.33 -0.07
CA GLN A 55 9.42 -12.50 0.36
C GLN A 55 9.35 -12.07 1.82
N TYR A 56 8.18 -12.20 2.46
CA TYR A 56 7.96 -11.83 3.86
C TYR A 56 7.93 -13.05 4.82
N SER A 57 8.07 -14.29 4.31
CA SER A 57 7.98 -15.50 5.15
C SER A 57 9.30 -15.92 5.82
N THR A 58 10.38 -15.15 5.66
CA THR A 58 11.69 -15.44 6.28
C THR A 58 12.01 -14.50 7.44
N VAL A 59 11.05 -13.68 7.87
CA VAL A 59 11.16 -12.84 9.06
C VAL A 59 10.09 -13.27 10.06
N CYS A 60 10.17 -14.53 10.50
CA CYS A 60 9.52 -15.07 11.70
C CYS A 60 10.51 -16.02 12.37
#